data_AF-A0A7X6X7D2-F1
#
_entry.id   AF-A0A7X6X7D2-F1
#
_cell.length_a   1.000
_cell.length_b   1.000
_cell.length_c   1.000
_cell.angle_alpha   90.00
_cell.angle_beta   90.00
_cell.angle_gamma   90.00
#
_symmetry.space_group_name_H-M   'P 1'
#
loop_
_entity.id
_entity.type
_entity.pdbx_description
1 polymer ?
#
loop_
_entity_poly.entity_id
_entity_poly.type
_entity_poly.pdbx_seq_one_letter_code
_entity_poly.pdbx_strand_id
1 'polypeptide(L)'
;MRSLADRIEHYLKKRLEASSERLIEIQRSEIAEIFACVPSQISYVLATRFGPEQGYLVESRRGGGGYLRIIKLELEENQLIADLLEGISNRLVSQEEGESLINLLEEEGFLTK
;
A
#
# COMPACT_ATOMS: atom_id res chain seq x y z
N MET A 1 1.98 19.13 -5.98
CA MET A 1 2.54 18.45 -7.18
C MET A 1 2.86 17.03 -6.74
N ARG A 2 2.33 15.99 -7.37
CA ARG A 2 2.61 14.60 -6.93
C ARG A 2 4.01 14.19 -7.37
N SER A 3 4.79 13.61 -6.46
CA SER A 3 6.12 13.10 -6.75
C SER A 3 6.05 11.89 -7.70
N LEU A 4 7.18 11.52 -8.30
CA LEU A 4 7.26 10.30 -9.11
C LEU A 4 6.90 9.06 -8.29
N ALA A 5 7.33 9.01 -7.02
CA ALA A 5 7.00 7.93 -6.11
C ALA A 5 5.48 7.82 -5.88
N ASP A 6 4.81 8.95 -5.63
CA ASP A 6 3.35 8.97 -5.40
C ASP A 6 2.58 8.50 -6.63
N ARG A 7 3.08 8.82 -7.84
CA ARG A 7 2.47 8.38 -9.10
C ARG A 7 2.60 6.88 -9.30
N ILE A 8 3.77 6.29 -9.00
CA ILE A 8 4.00 4.84 -9.08
C ILE A 8 3.14 4.12 -8.03
N GLU A 9 3.11 4.62 -6.79
CA GLU A 9 2.29 4.07 -5.71
C GLU A 9 0.81 4.03 -6.11
N HIS A 10 0.26 5.16 -6.56
CA HIS A 10 -1.14 5.24 -6.96
C HIS A 10 -1.48 4.28 -8.10
N TYR A 11 -0.57 4.12 -9.07
CA TYR A 11 -0.74 3.18 -10.17
C TYR A 11 -0.79 1.73 -9.68
N LEU A 12 0.14 1.34 -8.80
CA LEU A 12 0.19 -0.01 -8.25
C LEU A 12 -1.02 -0.32 -7.36
N LYS A 13 -1.47 0.64 -6.53
CA LYS A 13 -2.69 0.50 -5.71
C LYS A 13 -3.93 0.29 -6.58
N LYS A 14 -4.12 1.08 -7.64
CA LYS A 14 -5.24 0.89 -8.58
C LYS A 14 -5.23 -0.46 -9.27
N ARG A 15 -4.05 -0.94 -9.68
CA ARG A 15 -3.88 -2.28 -10.26
C ARG A 15 -4.28 -3.37 -9.26
N LEU A 16 -3.93 -3.17 -7.99
CA LEU A 16 -4.23 -4.10 -6.91
C LEU A 16 -5.73 -4.12 -6.55
N GLU A 17 -6.37 -2.95 -6.49
CA GLU A 17 -7.82 -2.80 -6.29
C GLU A 17 -8.64 -3.47 -7.41
N ALA A 18 -8.13 -3.42 -8.65
CA ALA A 18 -8.77 -4.08 -9.79
C ALA A 18 -8.55 -5.61 -9.81
N SER A 19 -7.67 -6.14 -8.96
CA SER A 19 -7.39 -7.58 -8.87
C SER A 19 -8.38 -8.27 -7.92
N SER A 20 -9.08 -9.29 -8.40
CA SER A 20 -9.99 -10.10 -7.59
C SER A 20 -9.29 -10.86 -6.46
N GLU A 21 -7.99 -11.13 -6.62
CA GLU A 21 -7.19 -11.89 -5.65
C GLU A 21 -6.40 -10.96 -4.70
N ARG A 22 -6.62 -9.64 -4.75
CA ARG A 22 -5.88 -8.62 -3.98
C ARG A 22 -4.35 -8.77 -4.08
N LEU A 23 -3.89 -9.29 -5.22
CA LEU A 23 -2.48 -9.48 -5.53
C LEU A 23 -2.20 -9.08 -6.98
N ILE A 24 -1.00 -8.56 -7.22
CA ILE A 24 -0.50 -8.31 -8.57
C ILE A 24 0.93 -8.78 -8.70
N GLU A 25 1.26 -9.23 -9.91
CA GLU A 25 2.63 -9.51 -10.32
C GLU A 25 3.10 -8.43 -11.28
N ILE A 26 4.32 -7.92 -11.08
CA ILE A 26 4.93 -6.87 -11.89
C ILE A 26 6.39 -7.18 -12.18
N GLN A 27 6.91 -6.63 -13.28
CA GLN A 27 8.35 -6.57 -13.51
C GLN A 27 8.87 -5.16 -13.23
N ARG A 28 10.02 -5.04 -12.56
CA ARG A 28 10.63 -3.72 -12.28
C ARG A 28 10.91 -2.94 -13.57
N SER A 29 11.39 -3.62 -14.60
CA SER A 29 11.68 -3.06 -15.91
C SER A 29 10.42 -2.48 -16.57
N GLU A 30 9.33 -3.23 -16.58
CA GLU A 30 8.05 -2.81 -17.17
C GLU A 30 7.53 -1.52 -16.50
N ILE A 31 7.49 -1.48 -15.17
CA ILE A 31 7.02 -0.28 -14.47
C ILE A 31 7.99 0.89 -14.68
N ALA A 32 9.29 0.63 -14.68
CA ALA A 32 10.30 1.65 -14.95
C ALA A 32 10.14 2.26 -16.36
N GLU A 33 9.83 1.45 -17.37
CA GLU A 33 9.55 1.91 -18.73
C GLU A 33 8.29 2.78 -18.79
N ILE A 34 7.18 2.35 -18.17
CA ILE A 34 5.92 3.11 -18.12
C ILE A 34 6.14 4.52 -17.54
N PHE A 35 6.97 4.62 -16.50
CA PHE A 35 7.22 5.87 -15.79
C PHE A 35 8.48 6.61 -16.27
N ALA A 36 9.15 6.11 -17.31
CA ALA A 36 10.40 6.63 -17.85
C ALA A 36 11.45 6.89 -16.74
N CYS A 37 11.64 5.92 -15.85
CA CYS A 37 12.55 6.00 -14.72
C CYS A 37 13.47 4.78 -14.62
N VAL A 38 14.39 4.79 -13.65
CA VAL A 38 15.31 3.66 -13.42
C VAL A 38 14.65 2.56 -12.57
N PRO A 39 14.97 1.27 -12.78
CA PRO A 39 14.39 0.17 -11.99
C PRO A 39 14.56 0.27 -10.46
N SER A 40 15.62 0.94 -10.00
CA SER A 40 15.84 1.20 -8.56
C SER A 40 14.75 2.08 -7.95
N GLN A 41 14.10 2.93 -8.73
CA GLN A 41 12.98 3.76 -8.27
C GLN A 41 11.80 2.88 -7.84
N ILE A 42 11.56 1.77 -8.55
CA ILE A 42 10.48 0.83 -8.21
C ILE A 42 10.81 0.14 -6.89
N SER A 43 12.06 -0.27 -6.70
CA SER A 43 12.51 -0.85 -5.43
C SER A 43 12.33 0.14 -4.26
N TYR A 44 12.65 1.41 -4.46
CA TYR A 44 12.47 2.45 -3.45
C TYR A 44 11.00 2.63 -3.07
N VAL A 45 10.09 2.71 -4.05
CA VAL A 45 8.65 2.84 -3.81
C VAL A 45 8.12 1.63 -3.03
N LEU A 46 8.48 0.42 -3.43
CA LEU A 46 8.03 -0.79 -2.74
C LEU A 46 8.54 -0.86 -1.30
N ALA A 47 9.81 -0.51 -1.07
CA ALA A 47 10.42 -0.52 0.26
C ALA A 47 9.85 0.56 1.21
N THR A 48 9.20 1.61 0.70
CA THR A 48 8.74 2.75 1.51
C THR A 48 7.22 2.92 1.57
N ARG A 49 6.47 2.19 0.75
CA ARG A 49 5.00 2.31 0.62
C ARG A 49 4.25 0.99 0.61
N PHE A 50 4.95 -0.13 0.41
CA PHE A 50 4.36 -1.47 0.33
C PHE A 50 5.03 -2.44 1.32
N GLY A 51 5.38 -1.95 2.50
CA GLY A 51 5.87 -2.77 3.60
C GLY A 51 4.72 -3.41 4.39
N PRO A 52 5.05 -4.37 5.28
CA PRO A 52 4.08 -4.99 6.17
C PRO A 52 3.36 -3.96 7.05
N GLU A 53 4.05 -2.92 7.52
CA GLU A 53 3.44 -1.88 8.34
C GLU A 53 2.44 -0.99 7.59
N GLN A 54 2.42 -1.03 6.25
CA GLN A 54 1.38 -0.39 5.42
C GLN A 54 0.34 -1.40 4.89
N GLY A 55 0.36 -2.66 5.36
CA GLY A 55 -0.61 -3.68 5.00
C GLY A 55 -0.29 -4.44 3.71
N TYR A 56 0.99 -4.53 3.32
CA TYR A 56 1.40 -5.23 2.10
C TYR A 56 2.52 -6.24 2.34
N LEU A 57 2.52 -7.31 1.55
CA LEU A 57 3.63 -8.25 1.43
C LEU A 57 4.20 -8.20 0.01
N VAL A 58 5.51 -8.02 -0.10
CA VAL A 58 6.24 -8.00 -1.38
C VAL A 58 7.18 -9.19 -1.47
N GLU A 59 6.90 -10.09 -2.39
CA GLU A 59 7.77 -11.24 -2.70
C GLU A 59 8.56 -10.97 -3.99
N SER A 60 9.78 -11.49 -4.08
CA SER A 60 10.59 -11.40 -5.30
C SER A 60 11.02 -12.77 -5.77
N ARG A 61 10.85 -13.04 -7.07
CA ARG A 61 11.40 -14.24 -7.72
C ARG A 61 12.57 -13.83 -8.61
N ARG A 62 13.75 -14.45 -8.38
CA ARG A 62 14.96 -14.23 -9.21
C ARG A 62 15.04 -15.28 -10.32
N GLY A 63 15.61 -14.91 -11.48
CA GLY A 63 15.77 -15.78 -12.66
C GLY A 63 15.36 -15.08 -13.97
N GLY A 64 15.47 -15.78 -15.10
CA GLY A 64 14.96 -15.30 -16.38
C GLY A 64 13.43 -15.19 -16.34
N GLY A 65 12.91 -13.97 -16.37
CA GLY A 65 11.47 -13.71 -16.13
C GLY A 65 11.13 -13.43 -14.66
N GLY A 66 12.11 -12.96 -13.86
CA GLY A 66 11.86 -12.55 -12.48
C GLY A 66 10.77 -11.48 -12.36
N TYR A 67 9.93 -11.61 -11.34
CA TYR A 67 8.84 -10.69 -11.05
C TYR A 67 8.82 -10.36 -9.56
N LEU A 68 8.07 -9.31 -9.23
CA LEU A 68 7.68 -8.97 -7.88
C LEU A 68 6.20 -9.25 -7.74
N ARG A 69 5.82 -9.90 -6.65
CA ARG A 69 4.43 -10.09 -6.27
C ARG A 69 4.13 -9.16 -5.12
N ILE A 70 3.09 -8.35 -5.27
CA ILE A 70 2.58 -7.45 -4.23
C ILE A 70 1.23 -7.99 -3.81
N ILE A 71 1.06 -8.25 -2.52
CA ILE A 71 -0.15 -8.81 -1.91
C ILE A 71 -0.67 -7.78 -0.91
N LYS A 72 -1.95 -7.38 -0.99
CA LYS A 72 -2.61 -6.64 0.11
C LYS A 72 -2.93 -7.66 1.20
N LEU A 73 -2.36 -7.46 2.38
CA LEU A 73 -2.68 -8.28 3.54
C LEU A 73 -4.12 -7.98 3.95
N GLU A 74 -4.91 -9.02 4.24
CA GLU A 74 -6.15 -8.84 4.97
C GLU A 74 -5.77 -8.46 6.39
N LEU A 75 -5.86 -7.17 6.71
CA LEU A 75 -6.23 -6.81 8.06
C LEU A 75 -7.69 -7.26 8.15
N GLU A 76 -7.95 -8.33 8.89
CA GLU A 76 -9.33 -8.69 9.20
C GLU A 76 -10.03 -7.42 9.67
N GLU A 77 -11.25 -7.19 9.21
CA GLU A 77 -11.99 -5.95 9.48
C GLU A 77 -12.02 -5.60 10.98
N ASN A 78 -12.02 -6.64 11.82
CA ASN A 78 -11.93 -6.53 13.27
C ASN A 78 -10.52 -6.24 13.80
N GLN A 79 -9.47 -6.68 13.12
CA GLN A 79 -8.07 -6.48 13.54
C GLN A 79 -7.60 -5.06 13.28
N LEU A 80 -7.95 -4.46 12.13
CA LEU A 80 -7.62 -3.04 11.86
C LEU A 80 -8.26 -2.13 12.92
N ILE A 81 -9.55 -2.34 13.20
CA ILE A 81 -10.26 -1.58 14.23
C ILE A 81 -9.65 -1.84 15.61
N ALA A 82 -9.31 -3.09 15.94
CA ALA A 82 -8.68 -3.44 17.21
C ALA A 82 -7.33 -2.75 17.39
N ASP A 83 -6.46 -2.77 16.38
CA ASP A 83 -5.14 -2.15 16.42
C ASP A 83 -5.23 -0.61 16.52
N LEU A 84 -6.16 0.00 15.80
CA LEU A 84 -6.43 1.44 15.88
C LEU A 84 -6.93 1.83 17.28
N LEU A 85 -7.88 1.07 17.83
CA LEU A 85 -8.40 1.28 19.18
C LEU A 85 -7.32 1.07 20.23
N GLU A 86 -6.48 0.04 20.10
CA GLU A 86 -5.38 -0.23 21.02
C GLU A 86 -4.36 0.93 21.02
N GLY A 87 -3.97 1.42 19.84
CA GLY A 87 -3.02 2.52 19.67
C GLY A 87 -3.47 3.87 20.24
N ILE A 88 -4.77 4.05 20.49
CA ILE A 88 -5.34 5.26 21.10
C ILE A 88 -5.92 5.03 22.51
N SER A 89 -6.13 3.77 22.92
CA SER A 89 -6.87 3.41 24.15
C SER A 89 -6.31 4.02 25.43
N ASN A 90 -5.02 4.34 25.46
CA ASN A 90 -4.31 4.84 26.65
C ASN A 90 -3.72 6.23 26.48
N ARG A 91 -4.19 7.03 25.50
CA ARG A 91 -3.71 8.41 25.32
C ARG A 91 -4.78 9.34 24.75
N LEU A 92 -4.59 10.63 25.00
CA LEU A 92 -5.34 11.66 24.28
C LEU A 92 -4.84 11.74 22.83
N VAL A 93 -5.78 11.88 21.91
CA VAL A 93 -5.52 11.97 20.46
C VAL A 93 -5.77 13.41 20.04
N SER A 94 -4.92 13.96 19.17
CA SER A 94 -5.13 15.31 18.63
C SER A 94 -6.25 15.31 17.58
N GLN A 95 -6.79 16.48 17.25
CA GLN A 95 -7.83 16.57 16.22
C GLN A 95 -7.32 16.12 14.84
N GLU A 96 -6.13 16.55 14.41
CA GLU A 96 -5.53 16.12 13.13
C GLU A 96 -5.33 14.61 13.05
N GLU A 97 -4.92 14.01 14.16
CA GLU A 97 -4.69 12.58 14.26
C GLU A 97 -6.02 11.82 14.22
N GLY A 98 -7.07 12.35 14.87
CA GLY A 98 -8.43 11.85 14.77
C GLY A 98 -9.03 11.93 13.36
N GLU A 99 -8.84 13.06 12.66
CA GLU A 99 -9.29 13.22 11.27
C GLU A 99 -8.58 12.25 10.33
N SER A 100 -7.28 12.01 10.55
CA SER A 100 -6.50 11.02 9.78
C SER A 100 -7.03 9.60 9.98
N LEU A 101 -7.43 9.24 11.21
CA LEU A 101 -8.04 7.95 11.52
C LEU A 101 -9.41 7.78 10.85
N ILE A 102 -10.25 8.83 10.87
CA ILE A 102 -11.57 8.81 10.22
C ILE A 102 -11.42 8.62 8.70
N ASN A 103 -10.48 9.34 8.07
CA ASN A 103 -10.22 9.20 6.64
C ASN A 103 -9.76 7.78 6.29
N LEU A 104 -8.90 7.17 7.10
CA LEU A 104 -8.45 5.79 6.91
C LEU A 104 -9.63 4.79 6.97
N LEU A 105 -10.55 4.98 7.93
CA LEU A 105 -11.74 4.15 8.08
C LEU A 105 -12.73 4.34 6.91
N GLU A 106 -12.84 5.54 6.36
CA GLU A 106 -13.62 5.81 5.14
C GLU A 106 -12.97 5.13 3.91
N GLU A 107 -11.65 5.24 3.75
CA GLU A 107 -10.91 4.61 2.65
C GLU A 107 -11.01 3.09 2.63
N GLU A 108 -10.98 2.46 3.80
CA GLU A 108 -11.13 1.01 3.93
C GLU A 108 -12.61 0.55 3.97
N GLY A 109 -13.57 1.48 3.87
CA GLY A 109 -15.00 1.17 3.69
C GLY A 109 -15.78 0.88 4.97
N PHE A 110 -15.20 1.16 6.14
CA PHE A 110 -15.88 1.02 7.44
C PHE A 110 -16.84 2.17 7.75
N LEU A 111 -16.59 3.34 7.16
CA LEU A 111 -17.41 4.54 7.34
C LEU A 111 -17.89 5.08 6.00
N THR A 112 -19.04 5.75 6.04
CA THR A 112 -19.60 6.51 4.92
C THR A 112 -19.70 7.98 5.29
N LYS A 113 -19.69 8.87 4.29
CA LYS A 113 -19.86 10.32 4.45
C LYS A 113 -21.19 10.73 5.11
#